data_AF-A0A258F6K3-F1
#
_entry.id   AF-A0A258F6K3-F1
#
_cell.length_a   1.000
_cell.length_b   1.000
_cell.length_c   1.000
_cell.angle_alpha   90.00
_cell.angle_beta   90.00
_cell.angle_gamma   90.00
#
_symmetry.space_group_name_H-M   'P 1'
#
loop_
_entity.id
_entity.type
_entity.pdbx_description
1 polymer ?
#
loop_
_entity_poly.entity_id
_entity_poly.type
_entity_poly.pdbx_seq_one_letter_code
_entity_poly.pdbx_strand_id
1 'polypeptide(L)'
;MQDHYEKLGVPPSAPPETIKLAYRKKAAFYHPDKNSAEDSALRFREVQDAYEVLTDPERKKSYDEYRQRSLIDDPVAVAQNMAAKYIQGILN
;
A
#
# COMPACT_ATOMS: atom_id res chain seq x y z
N MET A 1 -8.35 -1.32 -7.15
CA MET A 1 -7.78 -0.31 -6.24
C MET A 1 -6.77 -1.03 -5.35
N GLN A 2 -5.49 -0.64 -5.35
CA GLN A 2 -4.48 -1.28 -4.50
C GLN A 2 -4.60 -0.80 -3.06
N ASP A 3 -4.37 -1.71 -2.11
CA ASP A 3 -4.42 -1.46 -0.67
C ASP A 3 -3.28 -0.53 -0.22
N HIS A 4 -3.49 0.32 0.80
CA HIS A 4 -2.47 1.28 1.26
C HIS A 4 -1.18 0.59 1.76
N TYR A 5 -1.28 -0.56 2.42
CA TYR A 5 -0.11 -1.32 2.85
C TYR A 5 0.66 -1.88 1.63
N GLU A 6 -0.05 -2.31 0.58
CA GLU A 6 0.55 -2.78 -0.67
C GLU A 6 1.25 -1.66 -1.45
N LYS A 7 0.62 -0.47 -1.52
CA LYS A 7 1.23 0.72 -2.13
C LYS A 7 2.58 1.04 -1.48
N LEU A 8 2.67 0.89 -0.16
CA LEU A 8 3.93 1.03 0.60
C LEU A 8 4.80 -0.24 0.58
N GLY A 9 4.29 -1.39 0.17
CA GLY A 9 5.02 -2.66 0.14
C GLY A 9 5.34 -3.19 1.54
N VAL A 10 4.44 -2.99 2.50
CA VAL A 10 4.59 -3.44 3.90
C VAL A 10 3.40 -4.31 4.32
N PRO A 11 3.55 -5.19 5.33
CA PRO A 11 2.40 -5.91 5.87
C PRO A 11 1.49 -5.00 6.72
N PRO A 12 0.20 -5.34 6.91
CA PRO A 12 -0.70 -4.61 7.82
C PRO A 12 -0.24 -4.57 9.28
N SER A 13 0.61 -5.53 9.67
CA SER A 13 1.23 -5.61 11.00
C SER A 13 2.50 -4.76 11.12
N ALA A 14 2.90 -4.03 10.09
CA ALA A 14 4.12 -3.23 10.10
C ALA A 14 4.06 -2.14 11.18
N PRO A 15 5.12 -1.95 11.98
CA PRO A 15 5.16 -0.86 12.94
C PRO A 15 5.26 0.50 12.21
N PRO A 16 4.89 1.61 12.89
CA PRO A 16 4.92 2.96 12.30
C PRO A 16 6.27 3.34 11.67
N GLU A 17 7.37 2.92 12.29
CA GLU A 17 8.72 3.17 11.76
C GLU A 17 8.98 2.48 10.43
N THR A 18 8.46 1.26 10.24
CA THR A 18 8.56 0.53 8.97
C THR A 18 7.74 1.20 7.88
N ILE A 19 6.52 1.66 8.21
CA ILE A 19 5.66 2.43 7.30
C ILE A 19 6.38 3.71 6.84
N LYS A 20 6.96 4.47 7.77
CA LYS A 20 7.73 5.68 7.49
C LYS A 20 8.97 5.42 6.63
N LEU A 21 9.70 4.33 6.92
CA LEU A 21 10.87 3.95 6.12
C LEU A 21 10.48 3.57 4.69
N ALA A 22 9.41 2.79 4.53
CA ALA A 22 8.90 2.37 3.24
C ALA A 22 8.43 3.56 2.39
N TYR A 23 7.68 4.49 3.00
CA TYR A 23 7.29 5.74 2.37
C TYR A 23 8.49 6.52 1.84
N ARG A 24 9.50 6.78 2.68
CA ARG A 24 10.70 7.54 2.25
C ARG A 24 11.41 6.90 1.07
N LYS A 25 11.56 5.57 1.07
CA LYS A 25 12.21 4.84 -0.03
C LYS A 25 11.41 4.96 -1.33
N LYS A 26 10.10 4.75 -1.28
CA LYS A 26 9.23 4.81 -2.46
C LYS A 26 9.03 6.23 -2.97
N ALA A 27 8.87 7.22 -2.08
CA ALA A 27 8.77 8.63 -2.44
C ALA A 27 10.03 9.10 -3.18
N ALA A 28 11.22 8.69 -2.72
CA ALA A 28 12.46 9.00 -3.43
C ALA A 28 12.55 8.31 -4.80
N PHE A 29 12.04 7.08 -4.92
CA PHE A 29 12.04 6.29 -6.15
C PHE A 29 11.06 6.82 -7.21
N TYR A 30 9.87 7.27 -6.79
CA TYR A 30 8.82 7.79 -7.68
C TYR A 30 8.84 9.33 -7.79
N HIS A 31 9.82 10.02 -7.22
CA HIS A 31 9.84 11.48 -7.26
C HIS A 31 9.88 11.99 -8.71
N PRO A 32 8.94 12.83 -9.16
CA PRO A 32 8.83 13.26 -10.56
C PRO A 32 10.09 13.99 -11.06
N ASP A 33 10.78 14.72 -10.19
CA ASP A 33 12.06 15.38 -10.55
C ASP A 33 13.21 14.41 -10.85
N LYS A 34 13.15 13.18 -10.32
CA LYS A 34 14.24 12.19 -10.45
C LYS A 34 13.87 11.01 -11.34
N ASN A 35 12.57 10.82 -11.60
CA ASN A 35 12.05 9.71 -12.34
C ASN A 35 11.10 10.21 -13.44
N SER A 36 11.53 10.05 -14.69
CA SER A 36 10.84 10.52 -15.89
C SER A 36 9.80 9.53 -16.42
N ALA A 37 9.53 8.44 -15.71
CA ALA A 37 8.49 7.50 -16.11
C ALA A 37 7.11 8.17 -16.07
N GLU A 38 6.27 7.86 -17.06
CA GLU A 38 4.93 8.45 -17.22
C GLU A 38 4.03 8.19 -15.99
N ASP A 39 4.23 7.06 -15.32
CA ASP A 39 3.49 6.66 -14.11
C ASP A 39 4.09 7.23 -12.80
N SER A 40 5.25 7.88 -12.85
CA SER A 40 5.98 8.27 -11.64
C SER A 40 5.17 9.21 -10.74
N ALA A 41 4.54 10.23 -11.33
CA ALA A 41 3.71 11.19 -10.59
C ALA A 41 2.48 10.51 -9.95
N LEU A 42 1.85 9.58 -10.67
CA LEU A 42 0.71 8.82 -10.17
C LEU A 42 1.14 7.95 -8.98
N ARG A 43 2.23 7.19 -9.12
CA ARG A 43 2.72 6.29 -8.07
C ARG A 43 3.25 7.04 -6.85
N PHE A 44 3.86 8.20 -7.06
CA PHE A 44 4.24 9.10 -5.97
C PHE A 44 3.01 9.51 -5.15
N ARG A 45 1.94 9.93 -5.83
CA ARG A 45 0.68 10.32 -5.18
C ARG A 45 0.04 9.15 -4.43
N GLU A 46 0.02 7.96 -5.03
CA GLU A 46 -0.51 6.77 -4.36
C GLU A 46 0.26 6.42 -3.08
N VAL A 47 1.59 6.55 -3.11
CA VAL A 47 2.48 6.31 -1.96
C VAL A 47 2.28 7.38 -0.88
N GLN A 48 2.05 8.63 -1.28
CA GLN A 48 1.74 9.72 -0.36
C GLN A 48 0.39 9.50 0.32
N ASP A 49 -0.68 9.25 -0.45
CA ASP A 49 -2.02 8.99 0.08
C ASP A 49 -2.01 7.80 1.06
N ALA A 50 -1.27 6.73 0.73
CA ALA A 50 -1.11 5.59 1.62
C ALA A 50 -0.41 5.94 2.92
N TYR A 51 0.66 6.74 2.87
CA TYR A 51 1.36 7.17 4.06
C TYR A 51 0.49 8.07 4.95
N GLU A 52 -0.26 9.02 4.36
CA GLU A 52 -1.15 9.92 5.09
C GLU A 52 -2.25 9.17 5.85
N VAL A 53 -2.85 8.13 5.23
CA VAL A 53 -3.86 7.31 5.89
C VAL A 53 -3.25 6.43 6.99
N LEU A 54 -2.08 5.83 6.74
CA LEU A 54 -1.49 4.85 7.66
C LEU A 54 -0.72 5.48 8.83
N THR A 55 -0.33 6.75 8.74
CA THR A 55 0.35 7.46 9.83
C THR A 55 -0.60 8.18 10.79
N ASP A 56 -1.84 8.45 10.36
CA ASP A 56 -2.88 9.04 11.19
C ASP A 56 -3.64 7.92 11.92
N PRO A 57 -3.63 7.89 13.27
CA PRO A 57 -4.26 6.80 14.02
C PRO A 57 -5.76 6.64 13.76
N GLU A 58 -6.51 7.72 13.57
CA GLU A 58 -7.96 7.69 13.37
C GLU A 58 -8.30 7.24 11.95
N ARG A 59 -7.57 7.77 10.95
CA ARG A 59 -7.73 7.36 9.55
C ARG A 59 -7.29 5.92 9.34
N LYS A 60 -6.18 5.49 9.95
CA LYS A 60 -5.71 4.11 9.92
C LYS A 60 -6.74 3.17 10.52
N LYS A 61 -7.30 3.49 11.69
CA LYS A 61 -8.34 2.67 12.33
C LYS A 61 -9.56 2.52 11.43
N SER A 62 -10.07 3.63 10.90
CA SER A 62 -11.25 3.63 10.01
C SER A 62 -10.98 2.82 8.73
N TYR A 63 -9.78 2.96 8.17
CA TYR A 63 -9.33 2.19 7.01
C TYR A 63 -9.25 0.69 7.32
N ASP A 64 -8.64 0.31 8.45
CA ASP A 64 -8.50 -1.08 8.86
C ASP A 64 -9.86 -1.74 9.11
N GLU A 65 -10.82 -1.03 9.71
CA GLU A 65 -12.19 -1.51 9.90
C GLU A 65 -12.92 -1.74 8.57
N TYR A 66 -12.84 -0.78 7.64
CA TYR A 66 -13.43 -0.92 6.30
C TYR A 66 -12.78 -2.08 5.53
N ARG A 67 -11.45 -2.18 5.60
CA ARG A 67 -10.67 -3.23 4.99
C ARG A 67 -11.08 -4.59 5.53
N GLN A 68 -11.19 -4.75 6.85
CA GLN A 68 -11.63 -6.00 7.47
C GLN A 68 -13.04 -6.40 7.06
N ARG A 69 -13.99 -5.47 7.01
CA ARG A 69 -15.36 -5.75 6.52
C ARG A 69 -15.37 -6.22 5.07
N SER A 70 -14.60 -5.56 4.21
CA SER A 70 -14.46 -5.95 2.81
C SER A 70 -13.89 -7.37 2.65
N LEU A 71 -13.01 -7.82 3.57
CA LEU A 71 -12.50 -9.20 3.58
C LEU A 71 -13.57 -10.24 3.98
N ILE A 72 -14.54 -9.83 4.79
CA ILE A 72 -15.63 -10.70 5.27
C ILE A 72 -16.73 -10.84 4.21
N ASP A 73 -17.02 -9.77 3.47
CA ASP A 73 -18.11 -9.76 2.50
C ASP A 73 -17.80 -10.57 1.22
N ASP A 74 -16.53 -10.66 0.80
CA ASP A 74 -16.10 -11.50 -0.33
C ASP A 74 -14.75 -12.19 -0.07
N PRO A 75 -14.74 -13.26 0.76
CA PRO A 75 -13.50 -13.92 1.17
C PRO A 75 -12.81 -14.67 0.02
N VAL A 76 -13.55 -15.10 -1.00
CA VAL A 76 -13.00 -15.86 -2.13
C VAL A 76 -12.26 -14.95 -3.10
N ALA A 77 -12.86 -13.82 -3.50
CA ALA A 77 -12.17 -12.88 -4.38
C ALA A 77 -10.91 -12.31 -3.72
N VAL A 78 -10.96 -12.09 -2.41
CA VAL A 78 -9.81 -11.68 -1.60
C VAL A 78 -8.72 -12.74 -1.60
N ALA A 79 -9.06 -14.00 -1.32
CA ALA A 79 -8.10 -15.09 -1.29
C ALA A 79 -7.43 -15.29 -2.66
N GLN A 80 -8.19 -15.21 -3.76
CA GLN A 80 -7.67 -15.29 -5.11
C GLN A 80 -6.69 -14.15 -5.42
N ASN A 81 -7.04 -12.91 -5.06
CA ASN A 81 -6.16 -11.76 -5.25
C ASN A 81 -4.87 -11.87 -4.42
N MET A 82 -4.96 -12.33 -3.17
CA MET A 82 -3.79 -12.56 -2.31
C MET A 82 -2.88 -13.66 -2.87
N ALA A 83 -3.45 -14.79 -3.29
CA ALA A 83 -2.70 -15.90 -3.88
C ALA A 83 -2.01 -15.49 -5.19
N ALA A 84 -2.70 -14.77 -6.07
CA ALA A 84 -2.12 -14.26 -7.31
C ALA A 84 -0.92 -13.34 -7.04
N LYS A 85 -1.03 -12.42 -6.08
CA LYS A 85 0.07 -11.52 -5.69
C LYS A 85 1.26 -12.25 -5.08
N TYR A 86 1.02 -13.25 -4.22
CA TYR A 86 2.09 -14.05 -3.64
C TYR A 86 2.90 -14.76 -4.72
N ILE A 87 2.22 -15.37 -5.70
CA ILE A 87 2.87 -16.02 -6.84
C ILE A 87 3.66 -15.00 -7.68
N GLN A 88 3.08 -13.82 -7.94
CA GLN A 88 3.75 -12.76 -8.71
C GLN A 88 4.99 -12.19 -8.01
N GLY A 89 4.99 -12.13 -6.68
CA GLY A 89 6.12 -11.65 -5.88
C GLY A 89 7.25 -12.68 -5.73
N ILE A 90 6.98 -13.96 -5.93
CA ILE A 90 8.01 -15.02 -5.99
C ILE A 90 8.68 -15.08 -7.37
N LEU A 91 7.93 -14.75 -8.42
CA LEU A 91 8.39 -14.87 -9.81
C LEU A 91 9.17 -13.64 -10.34
N ASN A 92 9.24 -12.54 -9.57
CA ASN A 92 9.96 -11.32 -9.94
C ASN A 92 11.21 -11.11 -9.08
#